data_AF-A0AAU3UPJ2-F1
#
_entry.id   AF-A0AAU3UPJ2-F1
#
_cell.length_a   1.000
_cell.length_b   1.000
_cell.length_c   1.000
_cell.angle_alpha   90.00
_cell.angle_beta   90.00
_cell.angle_gamma   90.00
#
_symmetry.space_group_name_H-M   'P 1'
#
loop_
_entity.id
_entity.type
_entity.pdbx_description
1 polymer ?
#
loop_
_entity_poly.entity_id
_entity_poly.type
_entity_poly.pdbx_seq_one_letter_code
_entity_poly.pdbx_strand_id
1 'polypeptide(L)' 'MSTADRLRAEGEARGEMRGRAETVLEQLALRFGPVSVAISGRVRAADIAELRLWTVRVLDSDSLDAVFE' A
#
# COMPACT_ATOMS: atom_id res chain seq x y z
N MET A 1 15.24 -10.60 23.38
CA MET A 1 14.44 -9.47 22.87
C MET A 1 13.51 -9.01 23.97
N SER A 2 13.56 -7.73 24.37
CA SER A 2 12.70 -7.19 25.43
C SER A 2 11.28 -6.93 24.92
N THR A 3 10.32 -6.73 25.83
CA THR A 3 8.97 -6.26 25.47
C THR A 3 9.02 -4.91 24.75
N ALA A 4 9.94 -4.02 25.14
CA ALA A 4 10.13 -2.74 24.46
C ALA A 4 10.63 -2.91 23.01
N ASP A 5 11.51 -3.89 22.75
CA ASP A 5 11.98 -4.18 21.40
C ASP A 5 10.87 -4.72 20.50
N ARG A 6 10.00 -5.59 21.03
CA ARG A 6 8.83 -6.09 20.28
C ARG A 6 7.87 -4.96 19.91
N LEU A 7 7.55 -4.09 20.87
CA LEU A 7 6.65 -2.95 20.61
C LEU A 7 7.22 -1.97 19.57
N ARG A 8 8.54 -1.72 19.59
CA ARG A 8 9.20 -0.92 18.55
C ARG A 8 9.10 -1.59 17.19
N ALA A 9 9.44 -2.86 17.08
CA ALA A 9 9.38 -3.61 15.82
C ALA A 9 7.95 -3.65 15.25
N GLU A 10 6.94 -3.85 16.09
CA GLU A 10 5.53 -3.77 15.67
C GLU A 10 5.14 -2.38 15.17
N GLY A 11 5.61 -1.33 15.85
CA GLY A 11 5.37 0.06 15.44
C GLY A 11 6.01 0.38 14.09
N GLU A 12 7.25 -0.04 13.88
CA GLU A 12 7.98 0.12 12.62
C GLU A 12 7.28 -0.64 11.47
N ALA A 13 6.87 -1.89 11.71
CA ALA A 13 6.14 -2.69 10.72
C ALA A 13 4.81 -2.05 10.32
N ARG A 14 4.03 -1.57 11.30
CA ARG A 14 2.76 -0.83 11.03
C ARG A 14 3.02 0.47 10.29
N GLY A 15 4.09 1.18 10.64
CA GLY A 15 4.52 2.41 9.98
C GLY A 15 4.88 2.18 8.51
N GLU A 16 5.65 1.13 8.22
CA GLU A 16 6.03 0.74 6.86
C GLU A 16 4.80 0.40 6.02
N MET A 17 3.89 -0.44 6.56
CA MET A 17 2.65 -0.80 5.86
C MET A 17 1.80 0.43 5.55
N ARG A 18 1.57 1.31 6.54
CA ARG A 18 0.77 2.53 6.35
C ARG A 18 1.41 3.45 5.32
N GLY A 19 2.72 3.71 5.44
CA GLY A 19 3.43 4.58 4.51
C GLY A 19 3.33 4.07 3.07
N ARG A 20 3.52 2.76 2.88
CA ARG A 20 3.45 2.15 1.56
C ARG A 20 2.04 2.15 0.96
N ALA A 21 1.01 1.92 1.79
CA ALA A 21 -0.37 2.03 1.35
C ALA A 21 -0.71 3.43 0.85
N GLU A 22 -0.32 4.48 1.58
CA GLU A 22 -0.54 5.86 1.13
C GLU A 22 0.25 6.18 -0.15
N THR A 23 1.50 5.70 -0.29
CA THR A 23 2.26 5.84 -1.55
C THR A 23 1.54 5.21 -2.74
N VAL A 24 1.03 3.99 -2.60
CA VAL A 24 0.27 3.33 -3.67
C VAL A 24 -0.99 4.13 -4.02
N LEU A 25 -1.70 4.68 -3.03
CA LEU A 25 -2.89 5.51 -3.27
C LEU A 25 -2.57 6.81 -4.00
N GLU A 26 -1.48 7.48 -3.65
CA GLU A 26 -1.00 8.67 -4.35
C GLU A 26 -0.65 8.34 -5.82
N GLN A 27 0.04 7.24 -6.06
CA GLN A 27 0.39 6.80 -7.42
C GLN A 27 -0.85 6.45 -8.26
N LEU A 28 -1.81 5.72 -7.67
CA LEU A 28 -3.09 5.42 -8.31
C LEU A 28 -3.84 6.70 -8.66
N ALA A 29 -3.89 7.66 -7.74
CA ALA A 29 -4.55 8.94 -7.95
C ALA A 29 -3.90 9.76 -9.07
N LEU A 30 -2.57 9.77 -9.11
CA LEU A 30 -1.80 10.49 -10.13
C LEU A 30 -1.99 9.90 -11.54
N ARG A 31 -2.09 8.57 -11.64
CA ARG A 31 -2.12 7.89 -12.95
C ARG A 31 -3.53 7.66 -13.48
N PHE A 32 -4.48 7.37 -12.62
CA PHE A 32 -5.84 6.98 -13.00
C PHE A 32 -6.92 7.95 -12.53
N GLY A 33 -6.55 9.03 -11.84
CA GLY A 33 -7.49 10.01 -11.27
C GLY A 33 -8.04 9.58 -9.91
N PRO A 34 -9.07 10.27 -9.39
CA PRO A 34 -9.56 10.08 -8.03
C PRO A 34 -9.83 8.62 -7.65
N VAL A 35 -9.22 8.15 -6.57
CA VAL A 35 -9.37 6.78 -6.07
C VAL A 35 -10.65 6.65 -5.25
N SER A 36 -11.46 5.64 -5.57
CA SER A 36 -12.72 5.40 -4.84
C SER A 36 -12.49 4.93 -3.40
N VAL A 37 -13.51 5.08 -2.55
CA VAL A 37 -13.47 4.60 -1.16
C VAL A 37 -13.21 3.09 -1.09
N ALA A 38 -13.78 2.31 -2.03
CA ALA A 38 -13.57 0.86 -2.08
C ALA A 38 -12.11 0.49 -2.35
N ILE A 39 -11.48 1.14 -3.34
CA ILE A 39 -10.07 0.88 -3.67
C ILE A 39 -9.15 1.36 -2.55
N SER A 40 -9.40 2.54 -1.96
CA SER A 40 -8.61 3.00 -0.82
C SER A 40 -8.74 2.10 0.41
N GLY A 41 -9.92 1.52 0.65
CA GLY A 41 -10.12 0.48 1.66
C GLY A 41 -9.31 -0.78 1.39
N ARG A 42 -9.34 -1.27 0.14
CA ARG A 42 -8.53 -2.43 -0.29
C ARG A 42 -7.04 -2.20 -0.08
N VAL A 43 -6.52 -1.05 -0.50
CA VAL A 43 -5.09 -0.74 -0.37
C VAL A 43 -4.65 -0.62 1.08
N ARG A 44 -5.45 0.02 1.95
CA ARG A 44 -5.11 0.15 3.38
C ARG A 44 -5.21 -1.16 4.16
N ALA A 45 -6.00 -2.12 3.67
CA ALA A 45 -6.16 -3.44 4.28
C ALA A 45 -5.14 -4.47 3.77
N ALA A 46 -4.41 -4.15 2.70
CA ALA A 46 -3.47 -5.06 2.07
C ALA A 46 -2.23 -5.32 2.93
N ASP A 47 -1.63 -6.50 2.72
CA ASP A 47 -0.37 -6.83 3.37
C ASP A 47 0.83 -6.16 2.67
N ILE A 48 2.02 -6.27 3.29
CA ILE A 48 3.22 -5.62 2.76
C ILE A 48 3.66 -6.20 1.40
N ALA A 49 3.34 -7.46 1.10
CA ALA A 49 3.72 -8.10 -0.16
C ALA A 49 2.84 -7.60 -1.31
N GLU A 50 1.52 -7.51 -1.09
CA GLU A 50 0.57 -6.90 -2.01
C GLU A 50 0.94 -5.43 -2.27
N LEU A 51 1.20 -4.65 -1.21
CA LEU A 51 1.60 -3.25 -1.35
C LEU A 51 2.89 -3.09 -2.15
N ARG A 52 3.88 -3.98 -1.94
CA ARG A 52 5.13 -4.00 -2.72
C ARG A 52 4.87 -4.28 -4.20
N LEU A 53 4.02 -5.25 -4.49
CA LEU A 53 3.64 -5.60 -5.85
C LEU A 53 2.95 -4.44 -6.57
N TRP A 54 1.97 -3.81 -5.92
CA TRP A 54 1.23 -2.69 -6.50
C TRP A 54 2.08 -1.43 -6.66
N THR A 55 3.07 -1.21 -5.78
CA THR A 55 4.04 -0.09 -5.93
C THR A 55 4.77 -0.15 -7.28
N VAL A 56 5.06 -1.36 -7.77
CA VAL A 56 5.78 -1.55 -9.04
C VAL A 56 4.79 -1.52 -10.21
N ARG A 57 3.69 -2.27 -10.12
CA ARG A 57 2.70 -2.38 -11.19
C ARG A 57 2.00 -1.08 -11.53
N VAL A 58 1.78 -0.20 -10.55
CA VAL A 58 1.16 1.10 -10.82
C VAL A 58 1.99 1.96 -11.78
N LEU A 59 3.26 1.65 -12.00
CA LEU A 59 4.13 2.39 -12.92
C LEU A 59 3.94 1.96 -14.39
N ASP A 60 3.53 0.73 -14.67
CA ASP A 60 3.45 0.17 -16.03
C ASP A 60 2.03 -0.25 -16.46
N SER A 61 1.15 -0.64 -15.54
CA SER A 61 -0.16 -1.26 -15.84
C SER A 61 -1.13 -0.35 -16.59
N ASP A 62 -1.71 -0.76 -17.72
CA ASP A 62 -2.57 0.13 -18.54
C ASP A 62 -3.92 0.49 -17.91
N SER A 63 -4.29 -0.14 -16.79
CA SER A 63 -5.54 0.12 -16.08
C SER A 63 -5.40 -0.06 -14.58
N LEU A 64 -6.37 0.50 -13.84
CA LEU A 64 -6.46 0.33 -12.40
C LEU A 64 -6.67 -1.14 -12.01
N ASP A 65 -7.46 -1.90 -12.78
CA ASP A 65 -7.69 -3.32 -12.53
C ASP A 65 -6.40 -4.15 -12.70
N ALA A 66 -5.61 -3.87 -13.74
CA ALA A 66 -4.35 -4.57 -14.00
C ALA A 66 -3.30 -4.39 -12.88
N VAL A 67 -3.37 -3.30 -12.10
CA VAL A 67 -2.51 -3.15 -10.91
C VAL A 67 -2.79 -4.26 -9.89
N PHE A 68 -4.06 -4.65 -9.77
CA PHE A 68 -4.59 -5.48 -8.69
C PHE A 68 -4.77 -6.97 -9.03
N GLU A 69 -4.44 -7.40 -10.26
CA GLU A 69 -4.46 -8.80 -10.73
C GLU A 69 -3.20 -9.57 -10.34
#